data_AF-A0A3G6PIR3-F1
#
_entry.id   AF-A0A3G6PIR3-F1
#
_cell.length_a   1.000
_cell.length_b   1.000
_cell.length_c   1.000
_cell.angle_alpha   90.00
_cell.angle_beta   90.00
_cell.angle_gamma   90.00
#
_symmetry.space_group_name_H-M   'P 1'
#
loop_
_entity.id
_entity.type
_entity.pdbx_description
1 polymer ?
#
loop_
_entity_poly.entity_id
_entity_poly.type
_entity_poly.pdbx_seq_one_letter_code
_entity_poly.pdbx_strand_id
1 'polypeptide(L)'
;MDRIESKPLHLKSDKKIIDEYFNLVIKKELNIDLNVNAEYMVVQNIVSKKLILVKTFSDNTLENPSLYLLLSSLIQQINTDSLTKGKIITALEKK
;
A
#
# COMPACT_ATOMS: atom_id res chain seq x y z
N MET A 1 2.96 30.45 3.02
CA MET A 1 3.47 29.18 2.47
C MET A 1 2.65 28.07 3.09
N ASP A 2 1.82 27.44 2.26
CA ASP A 2 0.84 26.41 2.58
C ASP A 2 1.36 25.34 3.53
N ARG A 3 0.71 25.26 4.70
CA ARG A 3 0.72 24.06 5.53
C ARG A 3 -0.15 23.05 4.81
N ILE A 4 0.44 22.33 3.85
CA ILE A 4 -0.10 21.03 3.45
C ILE A 4 0.07 20.18 4.71
N GLU A 5 -0.94 20.21 5.58
CA GLU A 5 -1.11 19.23 6.64
C GLU A 5 -1.06 17.88 5.94
N SER A 6 0.11 17.25 6.00
CA SER A 6 0.33 15.86 5.68
C SER A 6 -0.61 15.06 6.57
N LYS A 7 -1.86 14.91 6.14
CA LYS A 7 -2.86 14.11 6.84
C LYS A 7 -2.24 12.73 7.03
N PRO A 8 -2.09 12.25 8.27
CA PRO A 8 -1.49 10.95 8.52
C PRO A 8 -2.30 9.90 7.76
N LEU A 9 -1.61 8.99 7.08
CA LEU A 9 -2.25 7.88 6.40
C LEU A 9 -2.85 6.96 7.46
N HIS A 10 -4.18 6.95 7.59
CA HIS A 10 -4.85 6.06 8.53
C HIS A 10 -5.05 4.71 7.86
N LEU A 11 -4.12 3.77 8.07
CA LEU A 11 -4.14 2.46 7.39
C LEU A 11 -5.47 1.72 7.47
N LYS A 12 -6.25 1.89 8.55
CA LYS A 12 -7.61 1.33 8.66
C LYS A 12 -8.65 2.08 7.83
N SER A 13 -8.71 3.40 7.95
CA SER A 13 -9.75 4.22 7.30
C SER A 13 -9.47 4.46 5.82
N ASP A 14 -8.19 4.54 5.46
CA ASP A 14 -7.70 4.75 4.09
C ASP A 14 -7.37 3.44 3.37
N LYS A 15 -7.68 2.28 3.98
CA LYS A 15 -7.41 0.94 3.38
C LYS A 15 -7.92 0.86 1.94
N LYS A 16 -9.13 1.36 1.68
CA LYS A 16 -9.73 1.35 0.34
C LYS A 16 -8.91 2.15 -0.68
N ILE A 17 -8.34 3.28 -0.28
CA ILE A 17 -7.51 4.13 -1.16
C ILE A 17 -6.15 3.45 -1.40
N ILE A 18 -5.60 2.81 -0.37
CA ILE A 18 -4.36 2.02 -0.48
C ILE A 18 -4.57 0.83 -1.41
N ASP A 19 -5.68 0.09 -1.27
CA ASP A 19 -6.06 -1.02 -2.14
C ASP A 19 -6.15 -0.56 -3.61
N GLU A 20 -6.84 0.57 -3.85
CA GLU A 20 -7.00 1.11 -5.20
C GLU A 20 -5.66 1.54 -5.81
N TYR A 21 -4.78 2.14 -5.00
CA TYR A 21 -3.44 2.55 -5.43
C TYR A 21 -2.55 1.35 -5.74
N PHE A 22 -2.54 0.34 -4.87
CA PHE A 22 -1.77 -0.88 -5.09
C PHE A 22 -2.25 -1.60 -6.35
N ASN A 23 -3.56 -1.73 -6.55
CA ASN A 23 -4.14 -2.28 -7.78
C ASN A 23 -3.71 -1.48 -9.01
N LEU A 24 -3.73 -0.15 -8.94
CA LEU A 24 -3.29 0.71 -10.04
C LEU A 24 -1.82 0.49 -10.38
N VAL A 25 -0.94 0.46 -9.37
CA VAL A 25 0.50 0.25 -9.57
C VAL A 25 0.78 -1.15 -10.12
N ILE A 26 0.16 -2.20 -9.58
CA ILE A 26 0.33 -3.58 -10.07
C ILE A 26 -0.17 -3.71 -11.50
N LYS A 27 -1.33 -3.12 -11.81
CA LYS A 27 -1.87 -3.13 -13.18
C LYS A 27 -0.97 -2.37 -14.15
N LYS A 28 -0.32 -1.29 -13.71
CA LYS A 28 0.56 -0.49 -14.56
C LYS A 28 1.93 -1.16 -14.78
N GLU A 29 2.51 -1.73 -13.74
CA GLU A 29 3.87 -2.29 -13.78
C GLU A 29 3.88 -3.74 -14.30
N LEU A 30 2.85 -4.53 -13.96
CA LEU A 30 2.80 -5.97 -14.25
C LEU A 30 1.69 -6.34 -15.22
N ASN A 31 0.76 -5.43 -15.53
CA ASN A 31 -0.42 -5.70 -16.34
C ASN A 31 -1.28 -6.86 -15.79
N ILE A 32 -1.26 -7.02 -14.46
CA ILE A 32 -2.04 -8.03 -13.72
C ILE A 32 -3.18 -7.33 -12.99
N ASP A 33 -4.38 -7.91 -13.03
CA ASP A 33 -5.51 -7.50 -12.23
C ASP A 33 -5.62 -8.47 -11.05
N LEU A 34 -5.06 -8.07 -9.90
CA LEU A 34 -5.02 -8.89 -8.69
C LEU A 34 -5.62 -8.13 -7.53
N ASN A 35 -6.47 -8.79 -6.73
CA ASN A 35 -7.07 -8.18 -5.55
C ASN A 35 -6.09 -8.20 -4.37
N VAL A 36 -5.43 -7.08 -4.13
CA VAL A 36 -4.44 -6.91 -3.05
C VAL A 36 -5.01 -6.97 -1.63
N ASN A 37 -6.32 -6.94 -1.47
CA ASN A 37 -6.98 -6.92 -0.16
C ASN A 37 -6.67 -8.18 0.69
N ALA A 38 -6.37 -9.30 0.03
CA ALA A 38 -5.94 -10.56 0.67
C ALA A 38 -4.41 -10.68 0.80
N GLU A 39 -3.64 -9.89 0.05
CA GLU A 39 -2.17 -9.98 -0.02
C GLU A 39 -1.47 -9.25 1.13
N TYR A 40 -2.19 -8.39 1.84
CA TYR A 40 -1.67 -7.71 3.00
C TYR A 40 -2.74 -7.40 4.03
N MET A 41 -2.32 -7.32 5.29
CA MET A 41 -3.19 -7.01 6.42
C MET A 41 -2.69 -5.80 7.19
N VAL A 42 -3.64 -4.98 7.65
CA VAL A 42 -3.36 -3.89 8.57
C VAL A 42 -3.35 -4.45 9.99
N VAL A 43 -2.19 -4.44 10.63
CA VAL A 43 -2.03 -4.91 12.01
C VAL A 43 -1.38 -3.81 12.86
N GLN A 44 -1.59 -3.87 14.17
CA GLN A 44 -0.91 -2.97 15.09
C GLN A 44 0.41 -3.61 15.52
N ASN A 45 1.52 -2.90 15.30
CA ASN A 45 2.80 -3.27 15.87
C ASN A 45 2.69 -3.24 17.40
N ILE A 46 2.97 -4.37 18.05
CA ILE A 46 2.83 -4.53 19.51
C ILE A 46 3.83 -3.63 20.26
N VAL A 47 5.03 -3.44 19.71
CA VAL A 47 6.12 -2.70 20.34
C VAL A 47 5.90 -1.18 20.20
N SER A 48 5.70 -0.70 18.97
CA SER A 48 5.56 0.74 18.70
C SER A 48 4.13 1.26 18.83
N LYS A 49 3.13 0.37 19.03
CA LYS A 49 1.68 0.66 19.01
C LYS A 49 1.17 1.33 17.74
N LYS A 50 1.97 1.41 16.68
CA LYS A 50 1.62 1.99 15.37
C LYS A 50 0.92 0.94 14.50
N LEU A 51 -0.01 1.38 13.65
CA LEU A 51 -0.55 0.52 12.60
C LEU A 51 0.53 0.33 11.53
N ILE A 52 0.70 -0.90 11.08
CA ILE A 52 1.60 -1.29 9.99
C ILE A 52 0.85 -2.22 9.03
N LEU A 53 1.29 -2.23 7.78
CA LEU A 53 0.92 -3.23 6.79
C LEU A 53 1.86 -4.42 6.93
N VAL A 54 1.30 -5.62 7.00
CA VAL A 54 2.03 -6.88 7.01
C VAL A 54 1.66 -7.68 5.78
N LYS A 55 2.67 -8.23 5.12
CA LYS A 55 2.51 -9.11 3.97
C LYS A 55 1.84 -10.43 4.39
N THR A 56 0.75 -10.76 3.71
CA THR A 56 0.03 -12.04 3.84
C THR A 56 -0.08 -12.71 2.49
N PHE A 57 1.02 -12.65 1.74
CA PHE A 57 1.06 -13.06 0.34
C PHE A 57 0.52 -14.47 0.16
N SER A 58 -0.40 -14.60 -0.79
CA SER A 58 -0.90 -15.90 -1.23
C SER A 58 0.15 -16.63 -2.07
N ASP A 59 0.01 -17.94 -2.24
CA ASP A 59 0.90 -18.73 -3.11
C ASP A 59 0.99 -18.11 -4.52
N ASN A 60 -0.11 -17.58 -5.03
CA ASN A 60 -0.19 -16.91 -6.33
C ASN A 60 0.74 -15.68 -6.44
N THR A 61 0.94 -14.97 -5.32
CA THR A 61 1.88 -13.84 -5.23
C THR A 61 3.31 -14.30 -5.01
N LEU A 62 3.51 -15.40 -4.28
CA LEU A 62 4.84 -16.01 -4.08
C LEU A 62 5.37 -16.64 -5.37
N GLU A 63 4.49 -17.18 -6.22
CA GLU A 63 4.82 -17.71 -7.55
C GLU A 63 5.25 -16.61 -8.53
N ASN A 64 4.89 -15.35 -8.26
CA ASN A 64 5.25 -14.19 -9.07
C ASN A 64 6.30 -13.32 -8.35
N PRO A 65 7.60 -13.56 -8.53
CA PRO A 65 8.65 -12.83 -7.81
C PRO A 65 8.59 -11.31 -8.05
N SER A 66 8.18 -10.87 -9.24
CA SER A 66 7.97 -9.46 -9.55
C SER A 66 6.84 -8.84 -8.73
N LEU A 67 5.72 -9.56 -8.57
CA LEU A 67 4.58 -9.12 -7.77
C LEU A 67 4.94 -9.08 -6.28
N TYR A 68 5.62 -10.11 -5.78
CA TYR A 68 6.16 -10.17 -4.43
C TYR A 68 7.05 -8.96 -4.11
N LEU A 69 7.98 -8.62 -5.01
CA LEU A 69 8.91 -7.52 -4.83
C LEU A 69 8.18 -6.16 -4.83
N LEU A 70 7.26 -5.97 -5.77
CA LEU A 70 6.47 -4.75 -5.91
C LEU A 70 5.61 -4.51 -4.66
N LEU A 71 4.81 -5.50 -4.24
CA LEU A 71 3.97 -5.42 -3.05
C LEU A 71 4.81 -5.20 -1.78
N SER A 72 5.92 -5.92 -1.63
CA SER A 72 6.82 -5.75 -0.48
C SER A 72 7.36 -4.32 -0.39
N SER A 73 7.78 -3.75 -1.53
CA SER A 73 8.26 -2.37 -1.60
C SER A 73 7.17 -1.36 -1.24
N LEU A 74 5.96 -1.53 -1.79
CA LEU A 74 4.83 -0.65 -1.50
C LEU A 74 4.42 -0.69 -0.01
N ILE A 75 4.34 -1.89 0.57
CA ILE A 75 4.09 -2.10 2.01
C ILE A 75 5.17 -1.42 2.84
N GLN A 76 6.45 -1.57 2.47
CA GLN A 76 7.56 -0.95 3.19
C GLN A 76 7.53 0.58 3.10
N GLN A 77 7.19 1.15 1.94
CA GLN A 77 7.05 2.60 1.76
C GLN A 77 5.93 3.17 2.64
N ILE A 78 4.84 2.43 2.82
CA ILE A 78 3.77 2.80 3.74
C ILE A 78 4.24 2.69 5.19
N ASN A 79 4.87 1.58 5.57
CA ASN A 79 5.36 1.35 6.94
C ASN A 79 6.45 2.32 7.39
N THR A 80 7.19 2.89 6.44
CA THR A 80 8.25 3.87 6.69
C THR A 80 7.74 5.32 6.63
N ASP A 81 6.43 5.55 6.54
CA ASP A 81 5.81 6.88 6.37
C ASP A 81 6.31 7.63 5.11
N SER A 82 6.96 6.92 4.16
CA SER A 82 7.46 7.50 2.91
C SER A 82 6.33 7.78 1.91
N LEU A 83 5.27 6.98 2.00
CA LEU A 83 4.05 7.10 1.21
C LEU A 83 2.93 7.75 2.05
N THR A 84 2.65 9.03 1.79
CA THR A 84 1.58 9.77 2.46
C THR A 84 0.29 9.72 1.65
N LYS A 85 -0.85 9.92 2.33
CA LYS A 85 -2.18 9.98 1.70
C LYS A 85 -2.22 10.93 0.49
N GLY A 86 -1.54 12.08 0.57
CA GLY A 86 -1.46 13.03 -0.54
C GLY A 86 -0.80 12.43 -1.78
N LYS A 87 0.34 11.73 -1.65
CA LYS A 87 1.01 11.08 -2.78
C LYS A 87 0.15 10.00 -3.43
N ILE A 88 -0.56 9.22 -2.61
CA ILE A 88 -1.48 8.18 -3.07
C ILE A 88 -2.61 8.79 -3.89
N ILE A 89 -3.26 9.83 -3.36
CA ILE A 89 -4.35 10.52 -4.05
C ILE A 89 -3.86 11.16 -5.35
N THR A 90 -2.71 11.86 -5.34
CA THR A 90 -2.14 12.44 -6.58
C THR A 90 -1.82 11.37 -7.64
N ALA A 91 -1.37 10.18 -7.22
CA ALA A 91 -1.13 9.08 -8.15
C ALA A 91 -2.43 8.49 -8.72
N LEU A 92 -3.51 8.47 -7.93
CA LEU A 92 -4.84 8.04 -8.37
C LEU A 92 -5.53 9.08 -9.27
N GLU A 93 -5.33 10.39 -9.04
CA GLU A 93 -5.89 11.48 -9.85
C GLU A 93 -5.18 11.62 -11.21
N LYS A 94 -3.94 11.13 -11.33
CA LYS A 94 -3.19 11.09 -12.60
C LYS A 94 -3.49 9.86 -13.47
N LYS A 95 -4.55 9.11 -13.14
CA LYS A 95 -5.05 7.97 -13.91
C LYS A 95 -5.62 8.39 -15.26
#